data_AF-A0A3B9HH60-F1
#
_entry.id   AF-A0A3B9HH60-F1
#
_cell.length_a   1.000
_cell.length_b   1.000
_cell.length_c   1.000
_cell.angle_alpha   90.00
_cell.angle_beta   90.00
_cell.angle_gamma   90.00
#
_symmetry.space_group_name_H-M   'P 1'
#
loop_
_entity.id
_entity.type
_entity.pdbx_description
1 polymer ?
#
loop_
_entity_poly.entity_id
_entity_poly.type
_entity_poly.pdbx_seq_one_letter_code
_entity_poly.pdbx_strand_id
1 'polypeptide(L)'
;MQKRISETSVAVDEIAQGGSRDIWVSVGYGANLVHRYSRDGGYNFTIDGSHGAGHFNCPHGIFIDRRRDLPELYVADRANSRIQVFDLEGRLIWSFGSDF
;
A
#
# COMPACT_ATOMS: atom_id res chain seq x y z
N MET A 1 8.16 18.57 19.28
CA MET A 1 8.44 17.12 19.33
C MET A 1 8.51 16.60 17.89
N GLN A 2 9.57 15.91 17.50
CA GLN A 2 9.64 15.24 16.19
C GLN A 2 8.55 14.16 16.16
N LYS A 3 7.62 14.21 15.20
CA LYS A 3 6.62 13.15 15.03
C LYS A 3 7.39 11.87 14.70
N ARG A 4 7.29 10.84 15.55
CA ARG A 4 7.92 9.55 15.28
C ARG A 4 7.18 8.92 14.10
N ILE A 5 7.88 8.80 12.98
CA ILE A 5 7.40 8.13 11.77
C ILE A 5 8.03 6.75 11.75
N SER A 6 7.24 5.70 11.49
CA SER A 6 7.75 4.33 11.43
C SER A 6 6.97 3.49 10.43
N GLU A 7 7.71 2.63 9.74
CA GLU A 7 7.21 1.63 8.82
C GLU A 7 6.36 0.60 9.58
N THR A 8 5.33 0.09 8.92
CA THR A 8 4.41 -0.91 9.46
C THR A 8 4.49 -2.23 8.72
N SER A 9 4.73 -2.20 7.41
CA SER A 9 4.81 -3.39 6.57
C SER A 9 5.56 -3.12 5.27
N VAL A 10 6.07 -4.19 4.66
CA VAL A 10 6.77 -4.18 3.37
C VAL A 10 6.22 -5.30 2.49
N ALA A 11 6.06 -5.05 1.20
CA ALA A 11 5.74 -6.04 0.18
C ALA A 11 6.67 -5.88 -1.02
N VAL A 12 7.01 -6.99 -1.67
CA VAL A 12 7.84 -7.01 -2.89
C VAL A 12 7.00 -7.54 -4.04
N ASP A 13 7.06 -6.87 -5.19
CA ASP A 13 6.40 -7.34 -6.42
C ASP A 13 7.17 -8.54 -7.01
N GLU A 14 6.83 -9.76 -6.59
CA GLU A 14 7.64 -10.98 -6.77
C GLU A 14 7.83 -11.43 -8.23
N ILE A 15 9.09 -11.68 -8.64
CA ILE A 15 9.43 -12.14 -10.01
C ILE A 15 8.81 -13.49 -10.34
N ALA A 16 8.70 -14.38 -9.36
CA ALA A 16 8.13 -15.72 -9.57
C ALA A 16 6.70 -15.66 -10.12
N GLN A 17 6.03 -14.50 -10.00
CA GLN A 17 4.71 -14.22 -10.57
C GLN A 17 4.74 -13.13 -11.66
N GLY A 18 5.90 -12.89 -12.27
CA GLY A 18 6.12 -11.87 -13.31
C GLY A 18 6.33 -10.44 -12.77
N GLY A 19 6.62 -10.30 -11.48
CA GLY A 19 6.83 -9.03 -10.77
C GLY A 19 8.04 -8.21 -11.18
N SER A 20 7.95 -6.88 -10.99
CA SER A 20 9.05 -5.95 -11.26
C SER A 20 10.14 -5.93 -10.19
N ARG A 21 9.88 -6.56 -9.03
CA ARG A 21 10.62 -6.44 -7.75
C ARG A 21 10.59 -5.07 -7.10
N ASP A 22 9.67 -4.21 -7.50
CA ASP A 22 9.45 -2.97 -6.78
C ASP A 22 9.03 -3.25 -5.35
N ILE A 23 9.48 -2.39 -4.45
CA ILE A 23 9.31 -2.52 -3.01
C ILE A 23 8.25 -1.53 -2.58
N TRP A 24 7.21 -2.03 -1.92
CA TRP A 24 6.16 -1.21 -1.33
C TRP A 24 6.33 -1.19 0.18
N VAL A 25 6.20 -0.02 0.79
CA VAL A 25 6.40 0.17 2.23
C VAL A 25 5.25 1.00 2.77
N SER A 26 4.48 0.44 3.72
CA SER A 26 3.48 1.22 4.45
C SER A 26 4.12 1.90 5.66
N VAL A 27 3.75 3.16 5.88
CA VAL A 27 4.24 4.00 6.97
C VAL A 27 3.05 4.44 7.82
N GLY A 28 2.50 3.46 8.54
CA GLY A 28 1.26 3.63 9.28
C GLY A 28 1.38 4.42 10.57
N TYR A 29 2.56 4.49 11.18
CA TYR A 29 2.74 5.32 12.37
C TYR A 29 3.15 6.73 11.96
N GLY A 30 2.21 7.67 12.09
CA GLY A 30 2.46 9.10 11.98
C GLY A 30 2.35 9.68 10.57
N ALA A 31 2.79 8.98 9.53
CA ALA A 31 2.74 9.50 8.15
C ALA A 31 1.43 9.17 7.43
N ASN A 32 0.86 7.98 7.65
CA ASN A 32 -0.32 7.48 6.92
C ASN A 32 -0.11 7.40 5.41
N LEU A 33 1.06 6.91 4.99
CA LEU A 33 1.49 6.82 3.59
C LEU A 33 1.82 5.39 3.21
N VAL A 34 1.80 5.09 1.92
CA VAL A 34 2.45 3.92 1.33
C VAL A 34 3.38 4.39 0.22
N HIS A 35 4.66 4.03 0.32
CA HIS A 35 5.70 4.37 -0.65
C HIS A 35 5.94 3.20 -1.61
N ARG A 36 6.25 3.51 -2.87
CA ARG A 36 6.82 2.57 -3.83
C ARG A 36 8.26 2.97 -4.12
N TYR A 37 9.15 2.00 -4.07
CA TYR A 37 10.54 2.09 -4.48
C TYR A 37 10.80 1.11 -5.62
N SER A 38 11.77 1.43 -6.47
CA SER A 38 12.33 0.49 -7.41
C SER A 38 13.06 -0.63 -6.66
N ARG A 39 13.28 -1.74 -7.34
CA ARG A 39 14.07 -2.88 -6.85
C ARG A 39 15.46 -2.56 -6.33
N ASP A 40 16.02 -1.42 -6.72
CA ASP A 40 17.35 -0.95 -6.31
C ASP A 40 17.28 0.12 -5.20
N GLY A 41 16.09 0.35 -4.64
CA GLY A 41 15.85 1.31 -3.56
C GLY A 41 15.61 2.75 -4.01
N GLY A 42 15.49 3.00 -5.32
CA GLY A 42 15.14 4.32 -5.84
C GLY A 42 13.69 4.67 -5.52
N TYR A 43 13.41 5.86 -5.00
CA TYR A 43 12.03 6.28 -4.74
C TYR A 43 11.26 6.51 -6.04
N ASN A 44 10.06 5.94 -6.16
CA ASN A 44 9.18 6.15 -7.31
C ASN A 44 8.08 7.16 -6.97
N PHE A 45 7.16 6.80 -6.07
CA PHE A 45 6.05 7.66 -5.67
C PHE A 45 5.44 7.22 -4.33
N THR A 46 4.47 8.00 -3.87
CA THR A 46 3.70 7.76 -2.65
C THR A 46 2.22 7.78 -2.96
N ILE A 47 1.46 6.92 -2.30
CA ILE A 47 0.01 7.02 -2.19
C ILE A 47 -0.39 7.26 -0.74
N ASP A 48 -1.46 8.02 -0.55
CA ASP A 48 -2.00 8.42 0.76
C ASP A 48 -3.47 8.04 0.94
N GLY A 49 -4.04 7.28 0.00
CA GLY A 49 -5.45 6.88 -0.03
C GLY A 49 -6.42 7.91 -0.62
N SER A 50 -5.97 9.14 -0.93
CA SER A 50 -6.84 10.21 -1.45
C SER A 50 -7.51 9.87 -2.78
N HIS A 51 -6.85 9.08 -3.63
CA HIS A 51 -7.38 8.59 -4.91
C HIS A 51 -8.22 7.31 -4.76
N GLY A 52 -8.56 6.94 -3.52
CA GLY A 52 -9.39 5.79 -3.21
C GLY A 52 -10.63 6.14 -2.42
N ALA A 53 -10.91 5.36 -1.37
CA ALA A 53 -12.07 5.58 -0.52
C ALA A 53 -11.81 6.68 0.53
N GLY A 54 -10.74 7.47 0.38
CA GLY A 54 -10.30 8.53 1.28
C GLY A 54 -8.93 8.24 1.89
N HIS A 55 -8.33 9.27 2.50
CA HIS A 55 -6.99 9.18 3.07
C HIS A 55 -6.82 7.99 4.02
N PHE A 56 -5.65 7.36 3.99
CA PHE A 56 -5.29 6.31 4.92
C PHE A 56 -5.24 6.83 6.36
N ASN A 57 -5.52 5.92 7.28
CA ASN A 57 -5.36 6.11 8.71
C ASN A 57 -4.74 4.85 9.31
N CYS A 58 -3.47 4.95 9.67
CA CYS A 58 -2.66 3.83 10.13
C CYS A 58 -2.65 2.61 9.17
N PRO A 59 -2.24 2.77 7.90
CA PRO A 59 -2.06 1.64 6.99
C PRO A 59 -1.02 0.68 7.58
N HIS A 60 -1.44 -0.53 7.93
CA HIS A 60 -0.67 -1.41 8.82
C HIS A 60 -0.11 -2.65 8.13
N GLY A 61 -0.79 -3.13 7.09
CA GLY A 61 -0.38 -4.27 6.30
C GLY A 61 -0.55 -3.98 4.82
N ILE A 62 0.36 -4.52 4.01
CA ILE A 62 0.27 -4.46 2.55
C ILE A 62 0.55 -5.83 1.94
N PHE A 63 -0.11 -6.14 0.82
CA PHE A 63 0.08 -7.38 0.07
C PHE A 63 -0.12 -7.12 -1.42
N ILE A 64 0.69 -7.77 -2.26
CA ILE A 64 0.55 -7.69 -3.72
C ILE A 64 0.01 -9.03 -4.22
N ASP A 65 -1.16 -9.01 -4.84
CA ASP A 65 -1.76 -10.16 -5.49
C ASP A 65 -1.57 -10.09 -7.00
N ARG A 66 -0.85 -11.07 -7.55
CA ARG A 66 -0.67 -11.26 -9.00
C ARG A 66 -1.44 -12.44 -9.57
N ARG A 67 -2.29 -13.09 -8.77
CA ARG A 67 -3.10 -14.23 -9.21
C ARG A 67 -4.36 -13.81 -9.98
N ARG A 68 -4.63 -12.50 -10.03
CA ARG A 68 -5.74 -11.84 -10.74
C ARG A 68 -5.30 -11.43 -12.15
N ASP A 69 -6.26 -11.03 -12.99
CA ASP A 69 -5.99 -10.57 -14.37
C ASP A 69 -5.04 -9.35 -14.42
N LEU A 70 -5.16 -8.44 -13.44
CA LEU A 70 -4.25 -7.33 -13.21
C LEU A 70 -3.66 -7.42 -11.80
N PRO A 71 -2.40 -7.00 -11.59
CA PRO A 71 -1.79 -7.00 -10.27
C PRO A 71 -2.46 -5.97 -9.34
N GLU A 72 -2.71 -6.39 -8.10
CA GLU A 72 -3.43 -5.58 -7.12
C GLU A 72 -2.58 -5.39 -5.85
N LEU A 73 -2.52 -4.15 -5.35
CA LEU A 73 -1.97 -3.83 -4.03
C LEU A 73 -3.12 -3.69 -3.02
N TYR A 74 -3.13 -4.58 -2.04
CA TYR A 74 -4.04 -4.55 -0.90
C TYR A 74 -3.38 -3.73 0.22
N VAL A 75 -4.12 -2.76 0.76
CA VAL A 75 -3.69 -1.94 1.90
C VAL A 75 -4.69 -2.08 3.04
N ALA A 76 -4.24 -2.62 4.17
CA ALA A 76 -5.01 -2.68 5.41
C ALA A 76 -4.99 -1.32 6.11
N ASP A 77 -6.02 -0.52 5.85
CA ASP A 77 -6.25 0.82 6.37
C ASP A 77 -6.88 0.75 7.78
N ARG A 78 -6.05 0.33 8.74
CA ARG A 78 -6.47 -0.23 10.03
C ARG A 78 -7.41 0.68 10.83
N ALA A 79 -7.08 1.96 10.97
CA ALA A 79 -7.86 2.85 11.83
C ALA A 79 -9.14 3.37 11.14
N ASN A 80 -9.28 3.15 9.83
CA ASN A 80 -10.53 3.31 9.11
C ASN A 80 -11.32 2.00 9.01
N SER A 81 -10.88 0.92 9.67
CA SER A 81 -11.50 -0.41 9.62
C SER A 81 -11.84 -0.85 8.20
N ARG A 82 -10.89 -0.79 7.26
CA ARG A 82 -11.16 -1.20 5.87
C ARG A 82 -9.91 -1.69 5.16
N ILE A 83 -10.14 -2.32 4.02
CA ILE A 83 -9.12 -2.63 3.02
C ILE A 83 -9.37 -1.74 1.79
N GLN A 84 -8.32 -1.10 1.30
CA GLN A 84 -8.33 -0.42 0.00
C GLN A 84 -7.43 -1.19 -0.97
N VAL A 85 -7.91 -1.44 -2.19
CA VAL A 85 -7.21 -2.21 -3.21
C VAL A 85 -6.88 -1.30 -4.39
N PHE A 86 -5.62 -1.22 -4.76
CA PHE A 86 -5.10 -0.34 -5.81
C PHE A 86 -4.47 -1.15 -6.95
N ASP A 87 -4.41 -0.57 -8.14
CA ASP A 87 -3.45 -1.01 -9.16
C ASP A 87 -2.02 -0.65 -8.70
N LEU A 88 -1.00 -1.18 -9.39
CA LEU A 88 0.39 -0.87 -9.04
C LEU A 88 0.79 0.56 -9.40
N GLU A 89 -0.04 1.32 -10.09
CA GLU A 89 0.13 2.75 -10.38
C GLU A 89 -0.53 3.64 -9.31
N GLY A 90 -1.14 3.05 -8.28
CA GLY A 90 -1.74 3.76 -7.15
C GLY A 90 -3.18 4.24 -7.37
N ARG A 91 -3.87 3.76 -8.41
CA ARG A 91 -5.29 4.06 -8.65
C ARG A 91 -6.16 3.06 -7.91
N LEU A 92 -7.19 3.53 -7.22
CA LEU A 92 -8.12 2.62 -6.55
C LEU A 92 -8.87 1.77 -7.56
N ILE A 93 -8.91 0.46 -7.28
CA ILE A 93 -9.76 -0.50 -7.97
C ILE A 93 -11.06 -0.67 -7.17
N TRP A 94 -10.96 -0.96 -5.86
CA TRP A 94 -12.12 -1.16 -4.98
C TRP A 94 -11.73 -1.14 -3.49
N SER A 95 -12.72 -1.17 -2.59
CA SER A 95 -12.51 -1.23 -1.14
C SER A 95 -13.60 -2.05 -0.45
N PHE A 96 -13.28 -2.64 0.70
CA PHE A 96 -14.21 -3.46 1.49
C PHE A 96 -13.86 -3.45 2.99
N GLY A 97 -14.77 -3.96 3.84
CA GLY A 97 -14.49 -4.22 5.25
C GLY A 97 -14.91 -3.15 6.25
N SER A 98 -15.63 -2.10 5.85
CA SER A 98 -16.10 -1.05 6.78
C SER A 98 -17.17 -1.47 7.79
N ASP A 99 -17.64 -2.71 7.71
CA ASP A 99 -18.88 -3.16 8.35
C ASP A 99 -18.66 -4.31 9.35
N PHE A 100 -17.40 -4.58 9.74
CA PHE A 100 -17.06 -5.56 10.79
C PHE A 100 -16.80 -4.92 12.16
#